data_AF-A0A1M5AP54-F1
#
_entry.id   AF-A0A1M5AP54-F1
#
_cell.length_a   1.000
_cell.length_b   1.000
_cell.length_c   1.000
_cell.angle_alpha   90.00
_cell.angle_beta   90.00
_cell.angle_gamma   90.00
#
_symmetry.space_group_name_H-M   'P 1'
#
loop_
_entity.id
_entity.type
_entity.pdbx_description
1 polymer ?
#
loop_
_entity_poly.entity_id
_entity_poly.type
_entity_poly.pdbx_seq_one_letter_code
_entity_poly.pdbx_strand_id
1 'polypeptide(L)' 'MQTIQIQAEQFFELLKLKDTSMWEIFAQMIDGNEKEIVFTDGENKILFNYILPSNQEKLEEDRKEFSKQFADKLANLN' A
#
# COMPACT_ATOMS: atom_id res chain seq x y z
N MET A 1 -9.64 -9.50 -12.10
CA MET A 1 -9.22 -8.38 -11.24
C MET A 1 -10.07 -8.39 -9.99
N GLN A 2 -9.43 -8.43 -8.82
CA GLN A 2 -10.11 -8.29 -7.53
C GLN A 2 -9.82 -6.88 -6.98
N THR A 3 -10.85 -6.18 -6.52
CA THR A 3 -10.70 -4.88 -5.87
C THR A 3 -10.89 -5.05 -4.37
N ILE A 4 -9.94 -4.55 -3.59
CA ILE A 4 -9.91 -4.57 -2.14
C ILE A 4 -10.00 -3.12 -1.68
N GLN A 5 -11.00 -2.81 -0.87
CA GLN A 5 -11.08 -1.52 -0.22
C GLN A 5 -10.45 -1.61 1.17
N ILE A 6 -9.53 -0.70 1.47
CA ILE A 6 -8.81 -0.65 2.74
C ILE A 6 -9.01 0.74 3.35
N GLN A 7 -9.40 0.80 4.62
CA GLN A 7 -9.36 2.07 5.35
C GLN A 7 -7.90 2.39 5.71
N ALA A 8 -7.42 3.55 5.26
CA ALA A 8 -6.03 3.96 5.43
C ALA A 8 -5.64 3.99 6.92
N GLU A 9 -6.48 4.58 7.77
CA GLU A 9 -6.26 4.63 9.22
C GLU A 9 -6.10 3.22 9.82
N GLN A 10 -7.05 2.32 9.55
CA GLN A 10 -7.00 0.93 10.03
C GLN A 10 -5.76 0.19 9.52
N PHE A 11 -5.36 0.46 8.28
CA PHE A 11 -4.17 -0.15 7.70
C PHE A 11 -2.90 0.31 8.40
N PHE A 12 -2.74 1.63 8.63
CA PHE A 12 -1.60 2.16 9.37
C PHE A 12 -1.55 1.64 10.81
N GLU A 13 -2.70 1.51 11.48
CA GLU A 13 -2.78 0.88 12.80
C GLU A 13 -2.35 -0.58 12.75
N LEU A 14 -2.79 -1.34 11.74
CA LEU A 14 -2.39 -2.74 11.55
C LEU A 14 -0.87 -2.88 11.33
N LEU A 15 -0.24 -1.97 10.56
CA LEU A 15 1.21 -1.95 10.39
C LEU A 15 1.94 -1.74 11.72
N LYS A 16 1.47 -0.78 12.54
CA LYS A 16 2.02 -0.52 13.88
C LYS A 16 1.84 -1.71 14.81
N LEU A 17 0.67 -2.38 14.78
CA LEU A 17 0.37 -3.53 15.63
C LEU A 17 1.22 -4.76 15.26
N LYS A 18 1.48 -4.96 13.97
CA LYS A 18 2.26 -6.10 13.47
C LYS A 18 3.76 -5.84 13.41
N ASP A 19 4.21 -4.63 13.76
CA ASP A 19 5.60 -4.17 13.62
C ASP A 19 6.18 -4.51 12.23
N THR A 20 5.38 -4.27 11.19
CA THR A 20 5.69 -4.70 9.82
C THR A 20 5.47 -3.57 8.82
N SER A 21 6.15 -3.65 7.67
CA SER A 21 6.02 -2.65 6.62
C SER A 21 4.82 -2.91 5.71
N MET A 22 4.25 -1.84 5.14
CA MET A 22 3.20 -1.92 4.09
C MET A 22 3.56 -2.95 3.00
N TRP A 23 4.83 -2.92 2.56
CA TRP A 23 5.35 -3.81 1.53
C TRP A 23 5.35 -5.29 1.93
N GLU A 24 5.57 -5.61 3.20
CA GLU A 24 5.50 -7.00 3.67
C GLU A 24 4.07 -7.51 3.63
N ILE A 25 3.10 -6.68 4.04
CA ILE A 25 1.68 -7.00 3.92
C ILE A 25 1.28 -7.18 2.46
N PHE A 26 1.76 -6.32 1.56
CA PHE A 26 1.53 -6.44 0.12
C PHE A 26 2.15 -7.71 -0.46
N ALA A 27 3.39 -8.04 -0.08
CA ALA A 27 4.04 -9.27 -0.52
C ALA A 27 3.27 -10.52 -0.08
N GLN A 28 2.68 -10.51 1.11
CA GLN A 28 1.80 -11.59 1.58
C GLN A 28 0.46 -11.65 0.83
N MET A 29 0.01 -10.55 0.23
CA MET A 29 -1.20 -10.53 -0.59
C MET A 29 -0.98 -10.94 -2.04
N ILE A 30 0.27 -11.05 -2.50
CA ILE A 30 0.62 -11.52 -3.84
C ILE A 30 0.27 -13.00 -3.95
N ASP A 31 -0.69 -13.30 -4.81
CA ASP A 31 -1.22 -14.65 -5.04
C ASP A 31 -1.15 -15.02 -6.54
N GLY A 32 -0.28 -14.36 -7.31
CA GLY A 32 -0.21 -14.52 -8.77
C GLY A 32 -1.30 -13.77 -9.55
N ASN A 33 -2.19 -13.04 -8.87
CA ASN A 33 -3.26 -12.25 -9.48
C ASN A 33 -3.08 -10.76 -9.18
N GLU A 34 -3.40 -9.90 -10.15
CA GLU A 34 -3.45 -8.45 -9.96
C GLU A 34 -4.67 -8.07 -9.11
N LYS A 35 -4.40 -7.31 -8.04
CA LYS A 35 -5.42 -6.82 -7.12
C LYS A 35 -5.34 -5.29 -7.07
N GLU A 36 -6.49 -4.63 -7.08
CA GLU A 36 -6.55 -3.19 -6.89
C GLU A 36 -6.87 -2.89 -5.43
N ILE A 37 -5.97 -2.21 -4.73
CA ILE A 37 -6.13 -1.78 -3.35
C ILE A 37 -6.57 -0.32 -3.36
N VAL A 38 -7.81 -0.07 -2.95
CA VAL A 38 -8.39 1.27 -2.85
C VAL A 38 -8.29 1.72 -1.40
N PHE A 39 -7.38 2.65 -1.13
CA PHE A 39 -7.27 3.29 0.16
C PHE A 39 -8.35 4.35 0.33
N THR A 40 -9.13 4.19 1.38
CA THR A 40 -10.22 5.09 1.74
C THR A 40 -9.99 5.69 3.12
N ASP A 41 -10.53 6.88 3.33
CA ASP A 41 -10.52 7.55 4.63
C ASP A 41 -11.63 7.00 5.56
N GLY A 42 -11.70 7.47 6.81
CA GLY A 42 -12.76 7.12 7.76
C GLY A 42 -14.18 7.40 7.23
N GLU A 43 -14.32 8.35 6.29
CA GLU A 43 -15.59 8.67 5.62
C GLU A 43 -15.86 7.85 4.33
N ASN A 44 -15.13 6.76 4.07
CA ASN A 44 -15.18 5.99 2.81
C ASN A 44 -14.81 6.79 1.54
N LYS A 45 -14.18 7.96 1.69
CA LYS A 45 -13.65 8.72 0.54
C LYS A 45 -12.37 8.06 0.03
N ILE A 46 -12.28 7.86 -1.28
CA ILE A 46 -11.06 7.34 -1.92
C ILE A 46 -9.95 8.38 -1.78
N LEU A 47 -8.88 8.00 -1.08
CA LEU A 47 -7.68 8.80 -0.95
C LEU A 47 -6.74 8.52 -2.12
N PHE A 48 -6.49 7.23 -2.40
CA PHE A 48 -5.67 6.77 -3.51
C PHE A 48 -5.93 5.29 -3.80
N ASN A 49 -5.65 4.86 -5.01
CA ASN A 49 -5.68 3.46 -5.44
C ASN A 49 -4.26 2.99 -5.76
N TYR A 50 -3.93 1.78 -5.31
CA TYR A 50 -2.67 1.11 -5.58
C TYR A 50 -2.95 -0.24 -6.25
N ILE A 51 -2.32 -0.50 -7.38
CA ILE A 51 -2.45 -1.79 -8.05
C ILE A 51 -1.36 -2.69 -7.51
N LEU A 52 -1.76 -3.67 -6.70
CA LEU A 52 -0.87 -4.71 -6.22
C LEU A 52 -0.48 -5.60 -7.42
N PRO A 53 0.82 -5.66 -7.76
CA PRO A 53 1.26 -6.50 -8.86
C PRO A 53 1.05 -7.97 -8.52
N SER A 54 0.89 -8.79 -9.55
CA SER A 54 0.79 -10.25 -9.41
C SER A 54 2.11 -10.93 -9.04
N ASN A 55 3.24 -10.20 -9.04
CA ASN A 55 4.57 -10.76 -8.84
C ASN A 55 5.43 -9.87 -7.94
N GLN A 56 6.26 -10.51 -7.11
CA GLN A 56 7.07 -9.82 -6.10
C GLN A 56 8.15 -8.92 -6.71
N GLU A 57 8.66 -9.25 -7.90
CA GLU A 57 9.68 -8.45 -8.59
C GLU A 57 9.19 -7.02 -8.87
N LYS A 58 7.97 -6.89 -9.42
CA LYS A 58 7.32 -5.59 -9.64
C LYS A 58 7.03 -4.85 -8.33
N LEU A 59 6.66 -5.57 -7.28
CA LEU A 59 6.44 -4.98 -5.96
C LEU A 59 7.73 -4.33 -5.41
N GLU A 60 8.87 -4.98 -5.61
CA GLU A 60 10.16 -4.42 -5.18
C GLU A 60 10.59 -3.20 -6.02
N GLU A 61 10.25 -3.18 -7.30
CA GLU A 61 10.44 -2.00 -8.16
C GLU A 61 9.58 -0.83 -7.67
N ASP A 62 8.28 -1.06 -7.47
CA ASP A 62 7.35 -0.09 -6.88
C ASP A 62 7.88 0.42 -5.54
N ARG A 63 8.39 -0.47 -4.68
CA ARG A 63 8.96 -0.09 -3.39
C ARG A 63 10.13 0.88 -3.55
N LYS A 64 11.03 0.63 -4.49
CA LYS A 64 12.20 1.49 -4.72
C LYS A 64 11.77 2.85 -5.27
N GLU A 65 10.82 2.89 -6.19
CA GLU A 65 10.28 4.14 -6.74
C GLU A 65 9.51 4.92 -5.68
N PHE A 66 8.65 4.26 -4.92
CA PHE A 66 7.86 4.86 -3.86
C PHE A 66 8.75 5.36 -2.73
N SER A 67 9.76 4.61 -2.29
CA SER A 67 10.69 5.08 -1.26
C SER A 67 11.44 6.35 -1.68
N LYS A 68 11.73 6.51 -2.98
CA LYS A 68 12.28 7.75 -3.53
C LYS A 68 11.27 8.90 -3.49
N GLN A 69 10.05 8.67 -3.99
CA GLN A 69 9.03 9.73 -4.08
C GLN A 69 8.41 10.11 -2.73
N PHE A 70 8.33 9.17 -1.80
CA PHE A 70 7.68 9.36 -0.51
C PHE A 70 8.63 9.98 0.53
N ALA A 71 9.95 9.73 0.43
CA ALA A 71 10.95 10.44 1.23
C ALA A 71 10.87 11.96 1.01
N ASP A 72 10.68 12.39 -0.24
CA ASP A 72 10.49 13.80 -0.61
C ASP A 72 9.15 14.38 -0.10
N LYS A 73 8.06 13.60 -0.12
CA LYS A 73 6.75 14.04 0.39
C LYS A 73 6.69 14.14 1.92
N LEU A 74 7.28 13.19 2.66
CA LEU A 74 7.35 13.25 4.12
C LEU A 74 8.25 14.39 4.60
N ALA A 75 9.32 14.70 3.86
CA ALA A 75 10.19 15.84 4.18
C ALA A 75 9.46 17.20 4.09
N ASN A 76 8.39 17.29 3.27
CA ASN A 76 7.55 18.49 3.13
C ASN A 76 6.33 18.53 4.07
N LEU A 77 6.17 17.54 4.94
CA LEU A 77 5.10 17.48 5.96
C LEU A 77 5.56 17.98 7.34
N ASN A 78 6.68 18.73 7.40
CA ASN A 78 7.16 19.44 8.60
C ASN A 78 6.79 20.92 8.57
#